data_AF-A0A945UW81-F1
#
_entry.id   AF-A0A945UW81-F1
#
_cell.length_a   1.000
_cell.length_b   1.000
_cell.length_c   1.000
_cell.angle_alpha   90.00
_cell.angle_beta   90.00
_cell.angle_gamma   90.00
#
_symmetry.space_group_name_H-M   'P 1'
#
loop_
_entity.id
_entity.type
_entity.pdbx_description
1 polymer ?
#
loop_
_entity_poly.entity_id
_entity_poly.type
_entity_poly.pdbx_seq_one_letter_code
_entity_poly.pdbx_strand_id
1 'polypeptide(L)'
;MQIHPSRDEFVSLCQQGNLVPVHTELIADLETPVSAYAKLKQAGPSFLLESVEGGENLSRYSFIGVRPRKIYACGPETTTITNADGSKETLPTPTDPLELIEAEMQDVNPVEIPGLPRFTGGAVGFLGYEYVTRVERSVPPAPIDEHKLPLIYFMLVDSTAIFDRAKQTLRLCVNAHIGADPNAAYDQAVAELNEMNALLAQPHQLTPATLSAVDQVDVPTGNFTQARFEEVVEECKEYVRSGDII
;
A
#
# COMPACT_ATOMS: atom_id res chain seq x y z
N MET A 1 -9.27 16.16 19.64
CA MET A 1 -9.96 15.27 18.70
C MET A 1 -10.81 14.29 19.49
N GLN A 2 -11.93 13.83 18.94
CA GLN A 2 -12.74 12.78 19.57
C GLN A 2 -12.20 11.42 19.12
N ILE A 3 -11.55 10.72 20.04
CA ILE A 3 -10.94 9.41 19.77
C ILE A 3 -11.95 8.29 20.04
N HIS A 4 -11.98 7.31 19.14
CA HIS A 4 -12.78 6.11 19.23
C HIS A 4 -11.92 4.87 18.94
N PRO A 5 -12.15 3.74 19.62
CA PRO A 5 -12.95 3.60 20.85
C PRO A 5 -12.38 4.45 21.99
N SER A 6 -13.17 4.68 23.04
CA SER A 6 -12.63 5.22 24.30
C SER A 6 -11.64 4.23 24.93
N ARG A 7 -10.84 4.66 25.91
CA ARG A 7 -9.84 3.78 26.56
C ARG A 7 -10.48 2.52 27.16
N ASP A 8 -11.60 2.67 27.87
CA ASP A 8 -12.28 1.53 28.51
C ASP A 8 -12.84 0.56 27.46
N GLU A 9 -13.42 1.09 26.38
CA GLU A 9 -13.89 0.29 25.24
C GLU A 9 -12.73 -0.41 24.53
N PHE A 10 -11.60 0.27 24.33
CA PHE A 10 -10.39 -0.31 23.75
C PHE A 10 -9.90 -1.52 24.54
N VAL A 11 -9.79 -1.38 25.86
CA VAL A 11 -9.38 -2.47 26.75
C VAL A 11 -10.38 -3.64 26.68
N SER A 12 -11.68 -3.36 26.56
CA SER A 12 -12.68 -4.40 26.34
C SER A 12 -12.53 -5.10 24.98
N LEU A 13 -12.20 -4.35 23.91
CA LEU A 13 -12.01 -4.89 22.56
C LEU A 13 -10.77 -5.78 22.45
N CYS A 14 -9.74 -5.55 23.28
CA CYS A 14 -8.55 -6.41 23.35
C CYS A 14 -8.87 -7.86 23.75
N GLN A 15 -10.08 -8.15 24.27
CA GLN A 15 -10.53 -9.51 24.56
C GLN A 15 -10.98 -10.27 23.31
N GLN A 16 -11.22 -9.56 22.20
CA GLN A 16 -11.75 -10.11 20.94
C GLN A 16 -10.65 -10.35 19.90
N GLY A 17 -9.48 -9.73 20.07
CA GLY A 17 -8.36 -9.80 19.14
C GLY A 17 -7.17 -9.00 19.65
N ASN A 18 -6.06 -9.06 18.91
CA ASN A 18 -4.78 -8.44 19.29
C ASN A 18 -4.36 -7.28 18.35
N LEU A 19 -5.25 -6.86 17.47
CA LEU A 19 -5.08 -5.66 16.65
C LEU A 19 -6.37 -4.84 16.67
N VAL A 20 -6.35 -3.68 17.35
CA VAL A 20 -7.54 -2.86 17.56
C VAL A 20 -7.37 -1.51 16.84
N PRO A 21 -8.24 -1.17 15.87
CA PRO A 21 -8.23 0.13 15.24
C PRO A 21 -8.62 1.24 16.23
N VAL A 22 -7.76 2.23 16.40
CA VAL A 22 -8.05 3.50 17.10
C VAL A 22 -8.13 4.60 16.07
N HIS A 23 -9.19 5.40 16.11
CA HIS A 23 -9.47 6.36 15.06
C HIS A 23 -10.10 7.65 15.57
N THR A 24 -10.05 8.68 14.72
CA THR A 24 -10.81 9.92 14.86
C THR A 24 -11.40 10.28 13.51
N GLU A 25 -12.60 10.86 13.52
CA GLU A 25 -13.28 11.31 12.31
C GLU A 25 -13.25 12.84 12.22
N LEU A 26 -12.97 13.33 11.01
CA LEU A 26 -12.85 14.73 10.65
C LEU A 26 -13.74 15.01 9.43
N ILE A 27 -14.14 16.27 9.26
CA ILE A 27 -14.82 16.71 8.04
C ILE A 27 -13.79 16.81 6.91
N ALA A 28 -14.11 16.26 5.73
CA ALA A 28 -13.17 16.23 4.60
C ALA A 28 -13.18 17.50 3.75
N ASP A 29 -14.07 18.48 3.99
CA ASP A 29 -14.27 19.65 3.12
C ASP A 29 -13.00 20.46 2.80
N LEU A 30 -12.01 20.43 3.69
CA LEU A 30 -10.73 21.14 3.54
C LEU A 30 -9.60 20.28 2.98
N GLU A 31 -9.85 18.98 2.75
CA GLU A 31 -8.85 18.04 2.28
C GLU A 31 -9.34 17.21 1.09
N THR A 32 -8.47 17.08 0.11
CA THR A 32 -8.57 16.04 -0.92
C THR A 32 -7.63 14.90 -0.55
N PRO A 33 -7.84 13.67 -1.08
CA PRO A 33 -6.88 12.58 -0.89
C PRO A 33 -5.45 12.97 -1.30
N VAL A 34 -5.29 13.74 -2.37
CA VAL A 34 -3.98 14.21 -2.84
C VAL A 34 -3.36 15.24 -1.88
N SER A 35 -4.13 16.21 -1.37
CA SER A 35 -3.62 17.20 -0.41
C SER A 35 -3.24 16.55 0.92
N ALA A 36 -4.07 15.66 1.43
CA ALA A 36 -3.77 14.91 2.65
C ALA A 36 -2.55 14.00 2.47
N TYR A 37 -2.43 13.30 1.32
CA TYR A 37 -1.27 12.48 1.02
C TYR A 37 0.02 13.31 1.02
N ALA A 38 0.01 14.49 0.39
CA ALA A 38 1.16 15.37 0.35
C ALA A 38 1.61 15.86 1.74
N LYS A 39 0.68 16.01 2.69
CA LYS A 39 0.98 16.38 4.08
C LYS A 39 1.43 15.18 4.92
N LEU A 40 0.81 14.02 4.74
CA LEU A 40 1.02 12.84 5.58
C LEU A 40 2.25 12.00 5.19
N LYS A 41 2.61 11.94 3.90
CA LYS A 41 3.69 11.06 3.41
C LYS A 41 5.06 11.31 4.05
N GLN A 42 5.29 12.55 4.51
CA GLN A 42 6.61 13.03 4.93
C GLN A 42 7.70 12.65 3.90
N ALA A 43 8.86 12.16 4.36
CA ALA A 43 9.95 11.67 3.50
C ALA A 43 9.99 10.13 3.40
N GLY A 44 9.00 9.43 3.96
CA GLY A 44 9.01 7.97 4.08
C GLY A 44 8.20 7.25 3.00
N PRO A 45 8.39 5.92 2.87
CA PRO A 45 7.53 5.08 2.04
C PRO A 45 6.07 5.18 2.48
N SER A 46 5.18 5.33 1.50
CA SER A 46 3.76 5.57 1.70
C SER A 46 2.98 5.24 0.43
N PHE A 47 1.65 5.17 0.53
CA PHE A 47 0.78 4.95 -0.62
C PHE A 47 -0.44 5.85 -0.59
N LEU A 48 -1.00 6.07 -1.77
CA LEU A 48 -2.35 6.59 -2.01
C LEU A 48 -3.05 5.63 -2.97
N LEU A 49 -4.14 5.03 -2.54
CA LEU A 49 -4.99 4.15 -3.34
C LEU A 49 -6.33 4.82 -3.57
N GLU A 50 -6.63 5.10 -4.83
CA GLU A 50 -7.93 5.59 -5.28
C GLU A 50 -8.48 4.64 -6.33
N SER A 51 -9.76 4.32 -6.22
CA SER A 51 -10.44 3.47 -7.21
C SER A 51 -11.44 4.30 -8.03
N VAL A 52 -11.49 4.01 -9.33
CA VAL A 52 -12.46 4.55 -10.29
C VAL A 52 -13.21 3.34 -10.87
N GLU A 53 -14.51 3.26 -10.61
CA GLU A 53 -15.40 2.25 -11.16
C GLU A 53 -16.03 2.77 -12.47
N GLY A 54 -15.85 2.05 -13.58
CA GLY A 54 -16.51 2.35 -14.84
C GLY A 54 -16.10 3.66 -15.52
N GLY A 55 -14.92 4.20 -15.23
CA GLY A 55 -14.35 5.39 -15.90
C GLY A 55 -14.91 6.74 -15.45
N GLU A 56 -16.14 6.77 -14.91
CA GLU A 56 -16.81 8.03 -14.50
C GLU A 56 -17.12 8.09 -12.99
N ASN A 57 -17.26 6.95 -12.30
CA ASN A 57 -17.62 6.93 -10.88
C ASN A 57 -16.43 6.61 -10.01
N LEU A 58 -15.99 7.58 -9.21
CA LEU A 58 -14.99 7.34 -8.17
C LEU A 58 -15.58 6.38 -7.10
N SER A 59 -14.83 5.34 -6.73
CA SER A 59 -15.24 4.40 -5.68
C SER A 59 -15.43 5.12 -4.34
N ARG A 60 -16.16 4.54 -3.40
CA ARG A 60 -16.53 5.25 -2.16
C ARG A 60 -15.33 5.70 -1.32
N TYR A 61 -14.25 4.91 -1.32
CA TYR A 61 -13.10 5.13 -0.44
C TYR A 61 -11.82 5.49 -1.21
N SER A 62 -11.03 6.39 -0.61
CA SER A 62 -9.60 6.53 -0.89
C SER A 62 -8.81 6.19 0.36
N PHE A 63 -7.68 5.51 0.20
CA PHE A 63 -6.82 5.09 1.31
C PHE A 63 -5.43 5.69 1.16
N ILE A 64 -4.95 6.30 2.24
CA ILE A 64 -3.57 6.72 2.38
C ILE A 64 -2.96 5.87 3.49
N GLY A 65 -1.79 5.32 3.26
CA GLY A 65 -1.00 4.64 4.29
C GLY A 65 0.38 5.26 4.40
N VAL A 66 0.83 5.47 5.63
CA VAL A 66 2.11 6.13 5.94
C VAL A 66 2.81 5.40 7.08
N ARG A 67 4.11 5.69 7.26
CA ARG A 67 4.94 5.16 8.34
C ARG A 67 4.81 3.63 8.49
N PRO A 68 5.18 2.86 7.45
CA PRO A 68 5.15 1.41 7.56
C PRO A 68 6.02 0.94 8.74
N ARG A 69 5.48 0.04 9.57
CA ARG A 69 6.24 -0.58 10.67
C ARG A 69 7.38 -1.45 10.16
N LYS A 70 7.21 -2.00 8.95
CA LYS A 70 8.16 -2.88 8.29
C LYS A 70 7.98 -2.86 6.78
N ILE A 71 9.06 -3.00 6.03
CA ILE A 71 9.05 -3.09 4.56
C ILE A 71 9.86 -4.29 4.14
N TYR A 72 9.29 -5.12 3.28
CA TYR A 72 9.94 -6.26 2.65
C TYR A 72 10.19 -5.94 1.18
N ALA A 73 11.46 -5.95 0.76
CA ALA A 73 11.85 -5.90 -0.64
C ALA A 73 12.63 -7.18 -0.96
N CYS A 74 11.97 -8.14 -1.60
CA CYS A 74 12.56 -9.46 -1.88
C CYS A 74 13.06 -9.51 -3.32
N GLY A 75 14.38 -9.55 -3.54
CA GLY A 75 14.96 -9.79 -4.86
C GLY A 75 15.02 -11.28 -5.22
N PRO A 76 15.69 -11.65 -6.31
CA PRO A 76 15.88 -13.05 -6.69
C PRO A 76 16.75 -13.86 -5.69
N GLU A 77 17.72 -13.21 -5.04
CA GLU A 77 18.64 -13.91 -4.14
C GLU A 77 18.67 -13.33 -2.73
N THR A 78 18.39 -12.03 -2.59
CA THR A 78 18.50 -11.30 -1.32
C THR A 78 17.22 -10.54 -1.04
N THR A 79 16.72 -10.69 0.18
CA THR A 79 15.63 -9.90 0.73
C THR A 79 16.20 -8.84 1.65
N THR A 80 15.76 -7.60 1.46
CA THR A 80 16.02 -6.48 2.38
C THR A 80 14.76 -6.20 3.17
N ILE A 81 14.90 -6.19 4.49
CA ILE A 81 13.84 -5.79 5.41
C ILE A 81 14.23 -4.45 6.02
N THR A 82 13.33 -3.47 5.98
CA THR A 82 13.51 -2.16 6.62
C THR A 82 12.52 -2.02 7.75
N ASN A 83 13.00 -1.76 8.97
CA ASN A 83 12.17 -1.55 10.16
C ASN A 83 11.73 -0.08 10.27
N ALA A 84 10.77 0.20 11.16
CA ALA A 84 10.23 1.54 11.40
C ALA A 84 11.29 2.60 11.74
N ASP A 85 12.37 2.21 12.42
CA ASP A 85 13.49 3.09 12.78
C ASP A 85 14.47 3.35 11.62
N GLY A 86 14.20 2.76 10.45
CA GLY A 86 15.06 2.84 9.26
C GLY A 86 16.23 1.86 9.26
N SER A 87 16.40 1.05 10.32
CA SER A 87 17.38 -0.04 10.33
C SER A 87 17.04 -1.07 9.26
N LYS A 88 18.09 -1.66 8.67
CA LYS A 88 17.97 -2.63 7.59
C LYS A 88 18.66 -3.93 7.96
N GLU A 89 17.98 -5.03 7.66
CA GLU A 89 18.54 -6.37 7.71
C GLU A 89 18.42 -7.02 6.33
N THR A 90 19.36 -7.91 6.02
CA THR A 90 19.36 -8.68 4.78
C THR A 90 19.41 -10.16 5.08
N LEU A 91 18.65 -10.93 4.31
CA LEU A 91 18.62 -12.38 4.40
C LEU A 91 18.52 -13.01 3.00
N PRO A 92 18.95 -14.28 2.82
CA PRO A 92 18.72 -15.00 1.57
C PRO A 92 17.23 -15.08 1.27
N THR A 93 16.82 -14.71 0.06
CA THR A 93 15.41 -14.78 -0.32
C THR A 93 14.92 -16.22 -0.26
N PRO A 94 13.82 -16.51 0.48
CA PRO A 94 13.27 -17.86 0.55
C PRO A 94 12.73 -18.30 -0.81
N THR A 95 12.45 -19.60 -0.94
CA THR A 95 11.91 -20.16 -2.19
C THR A 95 10.60 -19.47 -2.57
N ASP A 96 9.71 -19.28 -1.59
CA ASP A 96 8.54 -18.42 -1.71
C ASP A 96 8.70 -17.17 -0.83
N PRO A 97 8.99 -16.00 -1.43
CA PRO A 97 9.02 -14.71 -0.72
C PRO A 97 7.74 -14.33 0.05
N LEU A 98 6.56 -14.81 -0.35
CA LEU A 98 5.30 -14.46 0.32
C LEU A 98 5.18 -15.09 1.71
N GLU A 99 5.89 -16.19 2.00
CA GLU A 99 5.94 -16.80 3.33
C GLU A 99 6.40 -15.78 4.41
N LEU A 100 7.26 -14.82 4.03
CA LEU A 100 7.70 -13.75 4.92
C LEU A 100 6.56 -12.79 5.30
N ILE A 101 5.65 -12.53 4.36
CA ILE A 101 4.49 -11.66 4.58
C ILE A 101 3.40 -12.42 5.33
N GLU A 102 3.20 -13.71 5.00
CA GLU A 102 2.27 -14.59 5.70
C GLU A 102 2.64 -14.73 7.18
N ALA A 103 3.93 -14.94 7.48
CA ALA A 103 4.42 -15.01 8.85
C ALA A 103 4.13 -13.75 9.68
N GLU A 104 4.14 -12.57 9.05
CA GLU A 104 3.82 -11.29 9.71
C GLU A 104 2.31 -11.11 9.97
N MET A 105 1.46 -11.87 9.29
CA MET A 105 0.00 -11.81 9.39
C MET A 105 -0.58 -12.98 10.19
N GLN A 106 0.13 -14.09 10.30
CA GLN A 106 -0.36 -15.36 10.86
C GLN A 106 -0.94 -15.23 12.27
N ASP A 107 -0.28 -14.46 13.14
CA ASP A 107 -0.68 -14.30 14.53
C ASP A 107 -1.51 -13.02 14.76
N VAL A 108 -1.95 -12.34 13.69
CA VAL A 108 -2.72 -11.10 13.77
C VAL A 108 -4.23 -11.41 13.72
N ASN A 109 -4.92 -11.09 14.81
CA ASN A 109 -6.37 -11.23 14.99
C ASN A 109 -7.00 -9.82 15.10
N PRO A 110 -7.39 -9.21 13.97
CA PRO A 110 -7.97 -7.88 13.95
C PRO A 110 -9.38 -7.85 14.55
N VAL A 111 -9.66 -6.81 15.31
CA VAL A 111 -11.00 -6.54 15.86
C VAL A 111 -11.78 -5.66 14.88
N GLU A 112 -12.95 -6.15 14.45
CA GLU A 112 -13.85 -5.38 13.60
C GLU A 112 -14.56 -4.29 14.39
N ILE A 113 -14.42 -3.03 13.94
CA ILE A 113 -15.12 -1.88 14.54
C ILE A 113 -16.29 -1.48 13.64
N PRO A 114 -17.54 -1.51 14.13
CA PRO A 114 -18.71 -1.10 13.36
C PRO A 114 -18.54 0.31 12.75
N GLY A 115 -18.76 0.42 11.44
CA GLY A 115 -18.67 1.69 10.72
C GLY A 115 -17.30 2.04 10.13
N LEU A 116 -16.26 1.25 10.41
CA LEU A 116 -15.01 1.28 9.65
C LEU A 116 -15.15 0.48 8.34
N PRO A 117 -14.42 0.87 7.27
CA PRO A 117 -14.31 0.02 6.10
C PRO A 117 -13.52 -1.27 6.44
N ARG A 118 -13.62 -2.27 5.55
CA ARG A 118 -12.90 -3.54 5.71
C ARG A 118 -11.38 -3.39 5.75
N PHE A 119 -10.84 -2.35 5.14
CA PHE A 119 -9.42 -2.07 5.11
C PHE A 119 -9.09 -0.87 6.00
N THR A 120 -8.39 -1.12 7.10
CA THR A 120 -7.90 -0.08 8.03
C THR A 120 -6.37 -0.02 8.08
N GLY A 121 -5.68 -0.99 7.47
CA GLY A 121 -4.23 -1.18 7.50
C GLY A 121 -3.88 -2.60 7.08
N GLY A 122 -2.59 -2.91 6.99
CA GLY A 122 -2.07 -4.24 6.65
C GLY A 122 -0.93 -4.21 5.64
N ALA A 123 -0.71 -5.34 4.97
CA ALA A 123 0.29 -5.49 3.92
C ALA A 123 -0.18 -4.84 2.61
N VAL A 124 0.55 -3.84 2.12
CA VAL A 124 0.26 -3.15 0.86
C VAL A 124 1.51 -3.06 0.01
N GLY A 125 1.39 -3.42 -1.27
CA GLY A 125 2.53 -3.44 -2.17
C GLY A 125 2.24 -4.14 -3.49
N PHE A 126 3.25 -4.79 -4.07
CA PHE A 126 3.15 -5.46 -5.36
C PHE A 126 3.89 -6.79 -5.40
N LEU A 127 3.43 -7.64 -6.33
CA LEU A 127 4.16 -8.79 -6.84
C LEU A 127 4.63 -8.43 -8.26
N GLY A 128 5.93 -8.50 -8.49
CA GLY A 128 6.52 -8.34 -9.80
C GLY A 128 6.26 -9.57 -10.68
N TYR A 129 6.24 -9.38 -12.00
CA TYR A 129 5.99 -10.48 -12.94
C TYR A 129 6.97 -11.66 -12.74
N GLU A 130 8.25 -11.37 -12.50
CA GLU A 130 9.30 -12.38 -12.28
C GLU A 130 9.05 -13.30 -11.07
N TYR A 131 8.10 -12.96 -10.17
CA TYR A 131 7.65 -13.89 -9.12
C TYR A 131 7.07 -15.19 -9.72
N VAL A 132 6.59 -15.18 -10.97
CA VAL A 132 6.16 -16.39 -11.69
C VAL A 132 7.23 -17.49 -11.70
N THR A 133 8.52 -17.14 -11.70
CA THR A 133 9.63 -18.11 -11.65
C THR A 133 9.67 -18.94 -10.35
N ARG A 134 8.99 -18.48 -9.29
CA ARG A 134 8.82 -19.22 -8.03
C ARG A 134 7.65 -20.19 -8.06
N VAL A 135 6.66 -19.92 -8.91
CA VAL A 135 5.43 -20.70 -9.04
C VAL A 135 5.58 -21.74 -10.15
N GLU A 136 6.02 -21.30 -11.34
CA GLU A 136 6.13 -22.12 -12.55
C GLU A 136 7.59 -22.26 -12.98
N ARG A 137 8.20 -23.41 -12.64
CA ARG A 137 9.62 -23.69 -12.91
C ARG A 137 9.99 -23.73 -14.39
N SER A 138 9.00 -23.92 -15.27
CA SER A 138 9.21 -23.93 -16.72
C SER A 138 9.40 -22.55 -17.31
N VAL A 139 9.04 -21.48 -16.58
CA VAL A 139 9.24 -20.10 -17.02
C VAL A 139 10.64 -19.65 -16.61
N PRO A 140 11.56 -19.41 -17.56
CA PRO A 140 12.87 -18.88 -17.23
C PRO A 140 12.76 -17.40 -16.83
N PRO A 141 13.68 -16.89 -15.98
CA PRO A 141 13.75 -15.47 -15.70
C PRO A 141 14.11 -14.70 -16.98
N ALA A 142 13.72 -13.41 -17.03
CA ALA A 142 14.12 -12.54 -18.11
C ALA A 142 15.67 -12.53 -18.26
N PRO A 143 16.21 -12.59 -19.49
CA PRO A 143 17.65 -12.64 -19.70
C PRO A 143 18.36 -11.34 -19.29
N ILE A 144 17.62 -10.23 -19.25
CA ILE A 144 18.13 -8.91 -18.86
C ILE A 144 17.14 -8.31 -17.86
N ASP A 145 17.62 -8.03 -16.66
CA ASP A 145 16.88 -7.30 -15.62
C ASP A 145 17.30 -5.82 -15.63
N GLU A 146 16.67 -5.04 -16.51
CA GLU A 146 16.98 -3.60 -16.66
C GLU A 146 16.54 -2.78 -15.44
N HIS A 147 15.42 -3.17 -14.82
CA HIS A 147 14.79 -2.37 -13.78
C HIS A 147 15.23 -2.75 -12.37
N LYS A 148 15.82 -3.93 -12.18
CA LYS A 148 16.30 -4.43 -10.87
C LYS A 148 15.22 -4.35 -9.80
N LEU A 149 13.98 -4.61 -10.21
CA LEU A 149 12.84 -4.56 -9.32
C LEU A 149 12.84 -5.80 -8.41
N PRO A 150 12.37 -5.68 -7.17
CA PRO A 150 12.17 -6.85 -6.33
C PRO A 150 11.06 -7.75 -6.92
N LEU A 151 11.15 -9.05 -6.66
CA LEU A 151 10.10 -10.02 -6.93
C LEU A 151 8.80 -9.67 -6.20
N ILE A 152 8.92 -9.25 -4.93
CA ILE A 152 7.80 -8.67 -4.17
C ILE A 152 8.28 -7.46 -3.38
N TYR A 153 7.40 -6.48 -3.24
CA TYR A 153 7.60 -5.35 -2.34
C TYR A 153 6.34 -5.15 -1.51
N PHE A 154 6.43 -5.23 -0.19
CA PHE A 154 5.29 -5.02 0.70
C PHE A 154 5.66 -4.11 1.87
N MET A 155 4.78 -3.17 2.14
CA MET A 155 4.80 -2.30 3.32
C MET A 155 3.74 -2.81 4.30
N LEU A 156 4.12 -2.99 5.56
CA LEU A 156 3.18 -3.28 6.65
C LEU A 156 2.79 -1.97 7.32
N VAL A 157 1.56 -1.52 7.10
CA VAL A 157 1.11 -0.19 7.49
C VAL A 157 -0.05 -0.27 8.46
N ASP A 158 0.13 0.31 9.64
CA ASP A 158 -0.91 0.41 10.67
C ASP A 158 -1.60 1.78 10.69
N SER A 159 -0.94 2.81 10.14
CA SER A 159 -1.40 4.20 10.15
C SER A 159 -1.99 4.60 8.81
N THR A 160 -3.30 4.80 8.78
CA THR A 160 -4.05 5.11 7.56
C THR A 160 -4.92 6.36 7.71
N ALA A 161 -5.07 7.07 6.59
CA ALA A 161 -6.09 8.08 6.42
C ALA A 161 -7.09 7.62 5.36
N ILE A 162 -8.36 7.60 5.73
CA ILE A 162 -9.44 6.95 5.00
C ILE A 162 -10.46 8.02 4.64
N PHE A 163 -10.61 8.32 3.37
CA PHE A 163 -11.65 9.21 2.88
C PHE A 163 -12.92 8.42 2.58
N ASP A 164 -14.05 8.78 3.20
CA ASP A 164 -15.37 8.28 2.83
C ASP A 164 -16.09 9.36 2.02
N ARG A 165 -16.04 9.25 0.69
CA ARG A 165 -16.62 10.25 -0.22
C ARG A 165 -18.13 10.35 -0.08
N ALA A 166 -18.81 9.25 0.28
CA ALA A 166 -20.26 9.24 0.46
C ALA A 166 -20.70 10.00 1.72
N LYS A 167 -19.88 10.01 2.76
CA LYS A 167 -20.13 10.75 4.00
C LYS A 167 -19.42 12.11 4.07
N GLN A 168 -18.54 12.39 3.11
CA GLN A 168 -17.66 13.56 3.09
C GLN A 168 -16.81 13.65 4.38
N THR A 169 -16.31 12.50 4.85
CA THR A 169 -15.47 12.43 6.05
C THR A 169 -14.08 11.90 5.76
N LEU A 170 -13.12 12.36 6.57
CA LEU A 170 -11.75 11.88 6.63
C LEU A 170 -11.56 11.22 7.98
N ARG A 171 -11.21 9.94 7.99
CA ARG A 171 -10.89 9.21 9.21
C ARG A 171 -9.40 8.95 9.29
N LEU A 172 -8.77 9.38 10.38
CA LEU A 172 -7.42 8.94 10.72
C LEU A 172 -7.55 7.69 11.58
N CYS A 173 -6.81 6.65 11.25
CA CYS A 173 -6.90 5.35 11.87
C CYS A 173 -5.49 4.81 12.12
N VAL A 174 -5.24 4.31 13.32
CA VAL A 174 -4.01 3.62 13.72
C VAL A 174 -4.42 2.26 14.27
N ASN A 175 -3.94 1.18 13.65
CA ASN A 175 -4.18 -0.17 14.14
C ASN A 175 -3.18 -0.49 15.26
N ALA A 176 -3.67 -0.53 16.50
CA ALA A 176 -2.83 -0.75 17.67
C ALA A 176 -2.61 -2.26 17.88
N HIS A 177 -1.37 -2.71 17.72
CA HIS A 177 -0.94 -4.07 18.07
C HIS A 177 -0.88 -4.20 19.60
N ILE A 178 -1.63 -5.15 20.15
CA ILE A 178 -1.73 -5.34 21.59
C ILE A 178 -0.57 -6.21 22.07
N GLY A 179 0.38 -5.57 22.77
CA GLY A 179 1.48 -6.24 23.47
C GLY A 179 1.10 -6.63 24.91
N ALA A 180 2.08 -6.60 25.80
CA ALA A 180 1.89 -6.93 27.22
C ALA A 180 1.02 -5.91 27.99
N ASP A 181 0.97 -4.65 27.53
CA ASP A 181 0.20 -3.57 28.15
C ASP A 181 -0.74 -2.90 27.13
N PRO A 182 -2.06 -3.20 27.18
CA PRO A 182 -3.06 -2.56 26.34
C PRO A 182 -3.12 -1.03 26.51
N ASN A 183 -2.86 -0.49 27.70
CA ASN A 183 -2.92 0.96 27.91
C ASN A 183 -1.79 1.68 27.19
N ALA A 184 -0.59 1.11 27.21
CA ALA A 184 0.55 1.64 26.46
C ALA A 184 0.28 1.60 24.94
N ALA A 185 -0.32 0.52 24.42
CA ALA A 185 -0.69 0.43 23.01
C ALA A 185 -1.72 1.50 22.62
N TYR A 186 -2.73 1.75 23.46
CA TYR A 186 -3.70 2.82 23.24
C TYR A 186 -3.04 4.20 23.25
N ASP A 187 -2.15 4.47 24.21
CA ASP A 187 -1.45 5.75 24.32
C ASP A 187 -0.58 6.03 23.10
N GLN A 188 0.10 5.02 22.57
CA GLN A 188 0.90 5.10 21.34
C GLN A 188 0.01 5.43 20.13
N ALA A 189 -1.12 4.71 19.98
CA ALA A 189 -2.05 4.96 18.88
C ALA A 189 -2.65 6.38 18.93
N VAL A 190 -3.01 6.85 20.14
CA VAL A 190 -3.50 8.22 20.34
C VAL A 190 -2.42 9.25 20.03
N ALA A 191 -1.18 9.03 20.46
CA ALA A 191 -0.07 9.92 20.16
C ALA A 191 0.15 10.02 18.64
N GLU A 192 0.10 8.90 17.93
CA GLU A 192 0.27 8.87 16.49
C GLU A 192 -0.88 9.55 15.73
N LEU A 193 -2.14 9.34 16.16
CA LEU A 193 -3.29 10.07 15.62
C LEU A 193 -3.14 11.59 15.79
N ASN A 194 -2.66 12.04 16.96
CA ASN A 194 -2.38 13.45 17.21
C ASN A 194 -1.29 13.98 16.27
N GLU A 195 -0.24 13.21 16.01
CA GLU A 195 0.79 13.59 15.06
C GLU A 195 0.26 13.68 13.62
N MET A 196 -0.52 12.68 13.17
CA MET A 196 -1.16 12.71 11.85
C MET A 196 -2.07 13.94 11.67
N ASN A 197 -2.88 14.24 12.69
CA ASN A 197 -3.73 15.43 12.67
C ASN A 197 -2.93 16.74 12.67
N ALA A 198 -1.82 16.79 13.41
CA ALA A 198 -0.93 17.95 13.41
C ALA A 198 -0.28 18.19 12.04
N LEU A 199 0.04 17.12 11.30
CA LEU A 199 0.54 17.21 9.92
C LEU A 199 -0.53 17.70 8.96
N LEU A 200 -1.77 17.23 9.09
CA LEU A 200 -2.89 17.72 8.27
C LEU A 200 -3.17 19.20 8.49
N ALA A 201 -2.97 19.71 9.70
CA ALA A 201 -3.11 21.13 10.00
C ALA A 201 -2.02 22.01 9.35
N GLN A 202 -0.91 21.43 8.86
CA GLN A 202 0.14 22.20 8.18
C GLN A 202 -0.28 22.60 6.76
N PRO A 203 0.20 23.75 6.27
CA PRO A 203 0.05 24.10 4.86
C PRO A 203 0.85 23.16 3.96
N HIS A 204 0.36 22.90 2.75
CA HIS A 204 1.12 22.17 1.72
C HIS A 204 1.53 23.09 0.57
N GLN A 205 2.55 22.68 -0.19
CA GLN A 205 3.06 23.46 -1.33
C GLN A 205 2.36 23.17 -2.67
N LEU A 206 1.38 22.26 -2.71
CA LEU A 206 0.64 21.99 -3.95
C LEU A 206 -0.12 23.26 -4.38
N THR A 207 0.06 23.64 -5.64
CA THR A 207 -0.67 24.72 -6.29
C THR A 207 -1.51 24.16 -7.44
N PRO A 208 -2.70 24.72 -7.71
CA PRO A 208 -3.47 24.34 -8.89
C PRO A 208 -2.63 24.52 -10.15
N ALA A 209 -2.53 23.46 -10.96
CA ALA A 209 -1.91 23.53 -12.27
C ALA A 209 -2.91 24.07 -13.30
N THR A 210 -2.43 24.90 -14.24
CA THR A 210 -3.22 25.29 -15.41
C THR A 210 -3.33 24.11 -16.37
N LEU A 211 -4.54 23.80 -16.82
CA LEU A 211 -4.74 22.87 -17.93
C LEU A 211 -4.28 23.56 -19.22
N SER A 212 -3.09 23.19 -19.68
CA SER A 212 -2.55 23.62 -20.97
C SER A 212 -2.92 22.60 -22.03
N ALA A 213 -3.29 23.06 -23.23
CA ALA A 213 -3.29 22.17 -24.39
C ALA A 213 -1.87 21.63 -24.57
N VAL A 214 -1.72 20.32 -24.71
CA VAL A 214 -0.40 19.70 -24.92
C VAL A 214 0.03 20.02 -26.34
N ASP A 215 0.89 21.02 -26.51
CA ASP A 215 1.50 21.34 -27.79
C ASP A 215 2.55 20.28 -28.12
N GLN A 216 2.18 19.32 -28.98
CA GLN A 216 2.99 18.19 -29.45
C GLN A 216 3.51 17.23 -28.37
N VAL A 217 3.04 15.97 -28.41
CA VAL A 217 3.61 14.89 -27.62
C VAL A 217 4.90 14.42 -28.28
N ASP A 218 6.03 14.59 -27.59
CA ASP A 218 7.27 13.91 -27.96
C ASP A 218 7.13 12.43 -27.58
N VAL A 219 7.04 11.56 -28.60
CA VAL A 219 6.88 10.13 -28.39
C VAL A 219 8.28 9.53 -28.22
N PRO A 220 8.66 9.03 -27.04
CA PRO A 220 9.97 8.42 -26.85
C PRO A 220 10.13 7.20 -27.74
N THR A 221 11.35 6.95 -28.20
CA THR A 221 11.67 5.76 -28.98
C THR A 221 11.37 4.51 -28.17
N GLY A 222 10.49 3.65 -28.67
CA GLY A 222 10.20 2.35 -28.05
C GLY A 222 11.40 1.40 -28.11
N ASN A 223 11.43 0.42 -27.20
CA ASN A 223 12.42 -0.67 -27.21
C ASN A 223 12.11 -1.76 -28.25
N PHE A 224 11.05 -1.59 -29.03
CA PHE A 224 10.61 -2.51 -30.08
C PHE A 224 10.34 -1.72 -31.37
N THR A 225 10.88 -2.17 -32.50
CA THR A 225 10.50 -1.62 -33.81
C THR A 225 9.19 -2.26 -34.27
N GLN A 226 8.42 -1.55 -35.09
CA GLN A 226 7.19 -2.11 -35.68
C GLN A 226 7.46 -3.43 -36.41
N ALA A 227 8.50 -3.47 -37.25
CA ALA A 227 8.85 -4.68 -38.01
C ALA A 227 9.15 -5.86 -37.08
N ARG A 228 9.88 -5.63 -35.97
CA ARG A 228 10.14 -6.69 -34.99
C ARG A 228 8.88 -7.11 -34.23
N PHE A 229 7.99 -6.16 -33.92
CA PHE A 229 6.69 -6.47 -33.29
C PHE A 229 5.83 -7.37 -34.17
N GLU A 230 5.69 -7.02 -35.45
CA GLU A 230 4.93 -7.80 -36.43
C GLU A 230 5.49 -9.21 -36.61
N GLU A 231 6.83 -9.35 -36.64
CA GLU A 231 7.50 -10.65 -36.69
C GLU A 231 7.15 -11.54 -35.49
N VAL A 232 7.23 -11.00 -34.27
CA VAL A 232 6.88 -11.74 -33.04
C VAL A 232 5.38 -12.07 -33.00
N VAL A 233 4.50 -11.20 -33.51
CA VAL A 233 3.07 -11.49 -33.63
C VAL A 233 2.80 -12.66 -34.57
N GLU A 234 3.47 -12.73 -35.72
CA GLU A 234 3.34 -13.87 -36.63
C GLU A 234 3.89 -15.17 -36.02
N GLU A 235 4.98 -15.10 -35.25
CA GLU A 235 5.50 -16.24 -34.48
C GLU A 235 4.48 -16.74 -33.44
N CYS A 236 3.89 -15.83 -32.65
CA CYS A 236 2.82 -16.16 -31.70
C CYS A 236 1.61 -16.81 -32.39
N LYS A 237 1.21 -16.33 -33.58
CA LYS A 237 0.13 -16.94 -34.35
C LYS A 237 0.47 -18.36 -34.78
N GLU A 238 1.73 -18.65 -35.11
CA GLU A 238 2.14 -19.99 -35.48
C GLU A 238 2.08 -20.95 -34.28
N TYR A 239 2.52 -20.52 -33.09
CA TYR A 239 2.32 -21.30 -31.85
C TYR A 239 0.84 -21.59 -31.55
N VAL A 240 -0.06 -20.65 -31.87
CA VAL A 240 -1.52 -20.90 -31.75
C VAL A 240 -1.98 -21.95 -32.78
N ARG A 241 -1.49 -21.89 -34.03
CA ARG A 241 -1.86 -22.85 -35.08
C ARG A 241 -1.32 -24.26 -34.81
N SER A 242 -0.13 -24.38 -34.24
CA SER A 242 0.48 -25.66 -33.85
C SER A 242 -0.17 -26.27 -32.60
N GLY A 243 -0.93 -25.47 -31.84
CA GLY A 243 -1.59 -25.88 -30.60
C GLY A 243 -0.71 -25.77 -29.35
N ASP A 244 0.40 -25.02 -29.42
CA ASP A 244 1.29 -24.75 -28.28
C ASP A 244 0.72 -23.68 -27.34
N ILE A 245 -0.11 -22.76 -27.85
CA ILE A 245 -0.81 -21.69 -27.12
C ILE A 245 -2.31 -21.75 -27.48
N ILE A 246 -3.20 -21.53 -26.51
CA ILE A 246 -4.67 -21.53 -26.69
C ILE A 246 -5.20 -20.12 -26.87
#